data_AF-A0A819ZJQ7-F1
#
_entry.id   AF-A0A819ZJQ7-F1
#
_cell.length_a   1.000
_cell.length_b   1.000
_cell.length_c   1.000
_cell.angle_alpha   90.00
_cell.angle_beta   90.00
_cell.angle_gamma   90.00
#
_symmetry.space_group_name_H-M   'P 1'
#
loop_
_entity.id
_entity.type
_entity.pdbx_description
1 polymer ?
#
loop_
_entity_poly.entity_id
_entity_poly.type
_entity_poly.pdbx_seq_one_letter_code
_entity_poly.pdbx_strand_id
1 'polypeptide(L)'
;MEIKQVEERIIALQLSDEEVRQEMERTFNFYRLQEIALLHSEKYAYEQATTTETTEADTLETVLFFYASPENTLEMPLDGERLHYMRYPELSTATHDDVKQAVRKIQHEKEDFRDDFLINFISDKEFWINYLESRYPDIIAEHTHIFMEQMEELEEKKDTIREYEYLIQANTIAEEKKDSEQRLYRQLTKNIVAD
;
A
#
# COMPACT_ATOMS: atom_id res chain seq x y z
N MET A 1 -14.53 1.35 7.30
CA MET A 1 -15.35 2.43 6.72
C MET A 1 -14.50 3.59 6.19
N GLU A 2 -13.17 3.52 6.31
CA GLU A 2 -12.28 4.68 6.10
C GLU A 2 -11.54 4.67 4.73
N ILE A 3 -11.37 3.52 4.07
CA ILE A 3 -10.70 3.43 2.75
C ILE A 3 -11.52 4.13 1.65
N LYS A 4 -12.85 3.97 1.66
CA LYS A 4 -13.76 4.61 0.69
C LYS A 4 -13.72 6.14 0.72
N GLN A 5 -13.47 6.75 1.88
CA GLN A 5 -13.43 8.21 2.00
C GLN A 5 -12.11 8.80 1.48
N VAL A 6 -11.02 8.04 1.52
CA VAL A 6 -9.75 8.40 0.89
C VAL A 6 -9.87 8.27 -0.63
N GLU A 7 -10.47 7.19 -1.12
CA GLU A 7 -10.74 6.97 -2.55
C GLU A 7 -11.64 8.07 -3.14
N GLU A 8 -12.73 8.41 -2.44
CA GLU A 8 -13.63 9.48 -2.88
C GLU A 8 -12.93 10.86 -2.90
N ARG A 9 -11.97 11.13 -2.00
CA ARG A 9 -11.24 12.41 -1.97
C ARG A 9 -10.12 12.49 -3.00
N ILE A 10 -9.39 11.40 -3.26
CA ILE A 10 -8.35 11.38 -4.31
C ILE A 10 -9.00 11.56 -5.70
N ILE A 11 -10.16 10.94 -5.94
CA ILE A 11 -10.93 11.14 -7.18
C ILE A 11 -11.57 12.54 -7.23
N ALA A 12 -12.02 13.09 -6.10
CA ALA A 12 -12.70 14.38 -6.06
C ALA A 12 -11.78 15.62 -6.07
N LEU A 13 -10.50 15.51 -5.69
CA LEU A 13 -9.69 16.70 -5.36
C LEU A 13 -8.85 17.30 -6.48
N GLN A 14 -8.79 16.75 -7.70
CA GLN A 14 -7.90 17.27 -8.76
C GLN A 14 -6.50 17.61 -8.23
N LEU A 15 -5.97 16.77 -7.32
CA LEU A 15 -4.70 17.03 -6.66
C LEU A 15 -3.61 17.18 -7.72
N SER A 16 -2.76 18.18 -7.53
CA SER A 16 -1.54 18.31 -8.33
C SER A 16 -0.64 17.09 -8.13
N ASP A 17 0.20 16.79 -9.12
CA ASP A 17 1.11 15.64 -9.04
C ASP A 17 2.02 15.73 -7.78
N GLU A 18 2.34 16.94 -7.32
CA GLU A 18 3.06 17.19 -6.06
C GLU A 18 2.26 16.84 -4.80
N GLU A 19 0.97 17.19 -4.73
CA GLU A 19 0.12 16.83 -3.58
C GLU A 19 -0.10 15.32 -3.51
N VAL A 20 -0.24 14.68 -4.68
CA VAL A 20 -0.32 13.22 -4.78
C VAL A 20 0.97 12.57 -4.29
N ARG A 21 2.14 13.09 -4.70
CA ARG A 21 3.46 12.62 -4.25
C ARG A 21 3.63 12.75 -2.74
N GLN A 22 3.20 13.86 -2.15
CA GLN A 22 3.22 14.06 -0.69
C GLN A 22 2.32 13.07 0.04
N GLU A 23 1.12 12.78 -0.49
CA GLU A 23 0.24 11.79 0.13
C GLU A 23 0.74 10.35 -0.05
N MET A 24 1.43 10.04 -1.16
CA MET A 24 2.16 8.77 -1.30
C MET A 24 3.25 8.64 -0.23
N GLU A 25 4.05 9.69 -0.02
CA GLU A 25 5.10 9.72 1.01
C GLU A 25 4.52 9.46 2.40
N ARG A 26 3.44 10.15 2.75
CA ARG A 26 2.75 9.99 4.04
C ARG A 26 2.20 8.58 4.22
N THR A 27 1.51 8.08 3.20
CA THR A 27 0.94 6.73 3.20
C THR A 27 2.04 5.68 3.35
N PHE A 28 3.17 5.85 2.67
CA PHE A 28 4.29 4.92 2.77
C PHE A 28 4.95 4.95 4.16
N ASN A 29 5.19 6.13 4.71
CA ASN A 29 5.73 6.28 6.07
C ASN A 29 4.81 5.59 7.09
N PHE A 30 3.49 5.77 6.95
CA PHE A 30 2.50 5.09 7.77
C PHE A 30 2.66 3.57 7.70
N TYR A 31 2.69 2.99 6.50
CA TYR A 31 2.82 1.53 6.34
C TYR A 31 4.15 0.99 6.88
N ARG A 32 5.27 1.69 6.68
CA ARG A 32 6.57 1.25 7.21
C ARG A 32 6.62 1.31 8.72
N LEU A 33 6.05 2.36 9.32
CA LEU A 33 5.97 2.47 10.76
C LEU A 33 5.09 1.34 11.32
N GLN A 34 3.98 1.02 10.65
CA GLN A 34 3.13 -0.12 10.99
C GLN A 34 3.90 -1.44 10.96
N GLU A 35 4.63 -1.71 9.88
CA GLU A 35 5.42 -2.93 9.72
C GLU A 35 6.50 -3.06 10.80
N ILE A 36 7.23 -1.98 11.08
CA ILE A 36 8.25 -1.99 12.15
C ILE A 36 7.61 -2.21 13.52
N ALA A 37 6.44 -1.62 13.78
CA ALA A 37 5.70 -1.83 15.03
C ALA A 37 5.19 -3.28 15.16
N LEU A 38 4.70 -3.87 14.07
CA LEU A 38 4.31 -5.29 14.02
C LEU A 38 5.50 -6.21 14.31
N LEU A 39 6.63 -6.00 13.65
CA LEU A 39 7.86 -6.76 13.92
C LEU A 39 8.34 -6.62 15.37
N HIS A 40 8.19 -5.43 15.97
CA HIS A 40 8.47 -5.26 17.39
C HIS A 40 7.50 -6.08 18.24
N SER A 41 6.19 -6.02 17.98
CA SER A 41 5.21 -6.81 18.73
C SER A 41 5.46 -8.32 18.64
N GLU A 42 5.83 -8.84 17.47
CA GLU A 42 6.17 -10.26 17.27
C GLU A 42 7.43 -10.65 18.03
N LYS A 43 8.48 -9.82 17.98
CA LYS A 43 9.72 -10.03 18.74
C LYS A 43 9.44 -10.08 20.24
N TYR A 44 8.65 -9.14 20.76
CA TYR A 44 8.29 -9.12 22.18
C TYR A 44 7.41 -10.31 22.57
N ALA A 45 6.45 -10.70 21.73
CA ALA A 45 5.65 -11.91 21.95
C ALA A 45 6.53 -13.16 22.02
N TYR A 46 7.56 -13.25 21.17
CA TYR A 46 8.54 -14.34 21.21
C TYR A 46 9.40 -14.32 22.48
N GLU A 47 9.93 -13.16 22.88
CA GLU A 47 10.74 -13.00 24.09
C GLU A 47 9.93 -13.28 25.37
N GLN A 48 8.67 -12.85 25.42
CA GLN A 48 7.75 -13.14 26.51
C GLN A 48 7.31 -14.61 26.54
N ALA A 49 7.11 -15.28 25.39
CA ALA A 49 6.82 -16.72 25.39
C ALA A 49 7.95 -17.55 26.04
N THR A 50 9.18 -17.02 26.09
CA THR A 50 10.32 -17.66 26.76
C THR A 50 10.45 -17.32 28.24
N THR A 51 9.70 -16.33 28.75
CA THR A 51 9.73 -15.87 30.15
C THR A 51 8.33 -15.94 30.76
N THR A 52 8.15 -16.72 31.83
CA THR A 52 6.85 -17.09 32.44
C THR A 52 5.92 -15.95 32.93
N GLU A 53 6.22 -14.68 32.64
CA GLU A 53 5.42 -13.50 32.98
C GLU A 53 4.71 -12.98 31.74
N THR A 54 3.48 -13.46 31.51
CA THR A 54 2.64 -13.02 30.39
C THR A 54 2.06 -11.64 30.69
N THR A 55 2.69 -10.60 30.15
CA THR A 55 2.02 -9.30 29.97
C THR A 55 1.83 -9.15 28.48
N GLU A 56 0.74 -9.73 27.96
CA GLU A 56 0.35 -9.60 26.55
C GLU A 56 0.16 -8.12 26.24
N ALA A 57 1.23 -7.43 25.84
CA ALA A 57 1.13 -6.15 25.17
C ALA A 57 0.49 -6.44 23.83
N ASP A 58 -0.72 -5.93 23.62
CA ASP A 58 -1.46 -6.20 22.40
C ASP A 58 -0.67 -5.62 21.22
N THR A 59 -0.69 -6.35 20.10
CA THR A 59 -0.12 -5.88 18.83
C THR A 59 -0.67 -4.49 18.48
N LEU A 60 -1.96 -4.27 18.78
CA LEU A 60 -2.60 -2.97 18.60
C LEU A 60 -1.99 -1.89 19.51
N GLU A 61 -1.72 -2.18 20.77
CA GLU A 61 -1.15 -1.23 21.73
C GLU A 61 0.27 -0.80 21.34
N THR A 62 1.06 -1.74 20.82
CA THR A 62 2.41 -1.46 20.30
C THR A 62 2.34 -0.57 19.05
N VAL A 63 1.46 -0.89 18.11
CA VAL A 63 1.23 -0.06 16.92
C VAL A 63 0.76 1.34 17.30
N LEU A 64 -0.20 1.46 18.23
CA LEU A 64 -0.68 2.75 18.73
C LEU A 64 0.41 3.53 19.47
N PHE A 65 1.27 2.86 20.24
CA PHE A 65 2.40 3.50 20.91
C PHE A 65 3.38 4.12 19.90
N PHE A 66 3.73 3.39 18.83
CA PHE A 66 4.59 3.92 17.77
C PHE A 66 3.97 5.14 17.08
N TYR A 67 2.65 5.13 16.85
CA TYR A 67 1.95 6.26 16.24
C TYR A 67 1.84 7.49 17.15
N ALA A 68 1.45 7.29 18.42
CA ALA A 68 1.19 8.38 19.35
C ALA A 68 2.46 8.93 20.03
N SER A 69 3.58 8.23 19.89
CA SER A 69 4.84 8.61 20.51
C SER A 69 5.36 9.96 19.98
N PRO A 70 5.78 10.89 20.85
CA PRO A 70 6.28 12.21 20.43
C PRO A 70 7.59 12.13 19.63
N GLU A 71 8.27 10.99 19.68
CA GLU A 71 9.45 10.66 18.88
C GLU A 71 9.11 10.39 17.42
N ASN A 72 7.85 10.05 17.12
CA ASN A 72 7.37 9.92 15.76
C ASN A 72 7.27 11.30 15.10
N THR A 73 8.26 11.62 14.28
CA THR A 73 8.36 12.86 13.51
C THR A 73 8.03 12.67 12.03
N LEU A 74 7.55 11.49 11.64
CA LEU A 74 7.15 11.22 10.27
C LEU A 74 5.86 11.98 9.96
N GLU A 75 5.78 12.56 8.76
CA GLU A 75 4.50 13.03 8.25
C GLU A 75 3.59 11.83 8.02
N MET A 76 2.44 11.85 8.67
CA MET A 76 1.42 10.81 8.60
C MET A 76 0.27 11.32 7.73
N PRO A 77 -0.53 10.43 7.11
CA PRO A 77 -1.75 10.85 6.44
C PRO A 77 -2.67 11.57 7.45
N LEU A 78 -3.52 12.47 6.95
CA LEU A 78 -4.38 13.37 7.75
C LEU A 78 -5.22 12.64 8.83
N ASP A 79 -5.52 11.36 8.65
CA ASP A 79 -6.24 10.55 9.63
C ASP A 79 -5.34 10.00 10.76
N GLY A 80 -4.05 9.77 10.46
CA GLY A 80 -3.01 9.41 11.44
C GLY A 80 -2.71 10.54 12.43
N GLU A 81 -2.89 11.80 12.02
CA GLU A 81 -2.75 12.97 12.90
C GLU A 81 -3.66 12.89 14.14
N ARG A 82 -4.81 12.20 14.02
CA ARG A 82 -5.77 12.03 15.12
C ARG A 82 -5.31 11.03 16.18
N LEU A 83 -4.39 10.11 15.84
CA LEU A 83 -3.85 9.10 16.77
C LEU A 83 -2.83 9.70 17.75
N HIS A 84 -2.20 10.84 17.43
CA HIS A 84 -1.22 11.51 18.30
C HIS A 84 -1.79 11.96 19.67
N TYR A 85 -3.12 11.98 19.82
CA TYR A 85 -3.79 12.42 21.05
C TYR A 85 -4.07 11.30 22.06
N MET A 86 -3.84 10.04 21.71
CA MET A 86 -4.03 8.90 22.60
C MET A 86 -2.71 8.47 23.25
N ARG A 87 -2.39 9.04 24.41
CA ARG A 87 -1.20 8.64 25.18
C ARG A 87 -1.51 7.41 26.03
N TYR A 88 -0.94 6.27 25.66
CA TYR A 88 -0.95 5.05 26.46
C TYR A 88 0.46 4.50 26.70
N PRO A 89 1.32 5.21 27.45
CA PRO A 89 2.69 4.76 27.72
C PRO A 89 2.78 3.48 28.56
N GLU A 90 1.68 3.06 29.18
CA GLU A 90 1.63 1.88 30.06
C GLU A 90 1.13 0.61 29.35
N LEU A 91 0.73 0.71 28.06
CA LEU A 91 0.10 -0.38 27.32
C LEU A 91 1.05 -1.13 26.37
N SER A 92 2.27 -0.65 26.15
CA SER A 92 3.22 -1.33 25.27
C SER A 92 4.57 -1.56 25.96
N THR A 93 5.21 -2.68 25.65
CA THR A 93 6.60 -2.97 26.02
C THR A 93 7.60 -2.22 25.13
N ALA A 94 7.13 -1.56 24.07
CA ALA A 94 7.96 -0.73 23.22
C ALA A 94 8.42 0.54 23.95
N THR A 95 9.65 0.96 23.69
CA THR A 95 10.25 2.13 24.29
C THR A 95 10.29 3.31 23.31
N HIS A 96 10.41 4.52 23.84
CA HIS A 96 10.63 5.71 23.02
C HIS A 96 11.92 5.62 22.18
N ASP A 97 12.92 4.84 22.60
CA ASP A 97 14.13 4.61 21.79
C ASP A 97 13.83 3.73 20.57
N ASP A 98 12.96 2.72 20.71
CA ASP A 98 12.52 1.87 19.59
C ASP A 98 11.81 2.70 18.52
N VAL A 99 10.97 3.67 18.95
CA VAL A 99 10.33 4.61 18.02
C VAL A 99 11.35 5.52 17.34
N LYS A 100 12.35 6.06 18.07
CA LYS A 100 13.43 6.86 17.45
C LYS A 100 14.23 6.06 16.43
N GLN A 101 14.53 4.81 16.74
CA GLN A 101 15.25 3.92 15.83
C GLN A 101 14.42 3.63 14.58
N ALA A 102 13.12 3.36 14.73
CA ALA A 102 12.20 3.16 13.62
C ALA A 102 12.10 4.39 12.72
N VAL A 103 11.92 5.57 13.30
CA VAL A 103 11.87 6.84 12.56
C VAL A 103 13.17 7.10 11.81
N ARG A 104 14.33 6.90 12.46
CA ARG A 104 15.65 7.05 11.81
C ARG A 104 15.82 6.06 10.65
N LYS A 105 15.41 4.81 10.84
CA LYS A 105 15.43 3.79 9.79
C LYS A 105 14.55 4.21 8.61
N ILE A 106 13.35 4.74 8.90
CA ILE A 106 12.43 5.23 7.87
C ILE A 106 13.02 6.40 7.11
N GLN A 107 13.55 7.40 7.82
CA GLN A 107 14.17 8.59 7.23
C GLN A 107 15.44 8.27 6.43
N HIS A 108 16.27 7.34 6.89
CA HIS A 108 17.48 6.94 6.17
C HIS A 108 17.14 6.23 4.85
N GLU A 109 16.15 5.32 4.88
CA GLU A 109 15.64 4.66 3.67
C GLU A 109 14.79 5.61 2.80
N LYS A 110 14.38 6.79 3.30
CA LYS A 110 13.65 7.81 2.51
C LYS A 110 14.59 8.51 1.52
N GLU A 111 15.88 8.63 1.81
CA GLU A 111 16.86 9.18 0.84
C GLU A 111 16.94 8.31 -0.42
N ASP A 112 16.53 7.05 -0.32
CA ASP A 112 16.33 6.10 -1.40
C ASP A 112 14.87 6.05 -1.88
N PHE A 113 14.11 7.16 -1.88
CA PHE A 113 12.71 7.23 -2.40
C PHE A 113 12.52 6.67 -3.83
N ARG A 114 13.63 6.37 -4.51
CA ARG A 114 13.74 5.66 -5.79
C ARG A 114 13.74 4.13 -5.65
N ASP A 115 13.51 3.60 -4.44
CA ASP A 115 13.56 2.18 -4.19
C ASP A 115 12.45 1.48 -4.97
N ASP A 116 12.84 0.50 -5.77
CA ASP A 116 11.90 -0.33 -6.52
C ASP A 116 10.83 -0.94 -5.58
N PHE A 117 11.15 -1.11 -4.30
CA PHE A 117 10.21 -1.57 -3.27
C PHE A 117 9.00 -0.64 -3.11
N LEU A 118 9.20 0.68 -3.02
CA LEU A 118 8.12 1.65 -2.84
C LEU A 118 7.18 1.65 -4.04
N ILE A 119 7.76 1.72 -5.24
CA ILE A 119 7.03 1.70 -6.50
C ILE A 119 6.19 0.43 -6.59
N ASN A 120 6.78 -0.72 -6.29
CA ASN A 120 6.08 -2.00 -6.32
C ASN A 120 4.98 -2.07 -5.26
N PHE A 121 5.21 -1.51 -4.07
CA PHE A 121 4.24 -1.52 -2.99
C PHE A 121 3.02 -0.65 -3.30
N ILE A 122 3.24 0.59 -3.77
CA ILE A 122 2.16 1.55 -4.05
C ILE A 122 1.40 1.18 -5.33
N SER A 123 2.09 0.66 -6.36
CA SER A 123 1.44 0.29 -7.62
C SER A 123 0.32 -0.74 -7.47
N ASP A 124 0.38 -1.52 -6.39
CA ASP A 124 -0.59 -2.59 -6.10
C ASP A 124 -1.72 -2.14 -5.15
N LYS A 125 -1.77 -0.85 -4.75
CA LYS A 125 -2.81 -0.34 -3.85
C LYS A 125 -4.03 0.18 -4.61
N GLU A 126 -5.21 -0.22 -4.17
CA GLU A 126 -6.50 0.13 -4.80
C GLU A 126 -6.69 1.65 -4.95
N PHE A 127 -6.42 2.43 -3.90
CA PHE A 127 -6.50 3.89 -3.96
C PHE A 127 -5.60 4.49 -5.05
N TRP A 128 -4.44 3.88 -5.29
CA TRP A 128 -3.47 4.34 -6.28
C TRP A 128 -3.85 3.93 -7.69
N ILE A 129 -4.34 2.70 -7.85
CA ILE A 129 -4.90 2.21 -9.12
C ILE A 129 -6.05 3.12 -9.57
N ASN A 130 -6.98 3.43 -8.66
CA ASN A 130 -8.10 4.33 -8.93
C ASN A 130 -7.65 5.73 -9.36
N TYR A 131 -6.57 6.24 -8.75
CA TYR A 131 -5.95 7.50 -9.16
C TYR A 131 -5.38 7.41 -10.59
N LEU A 132 -4.60 6.37 -10.89
CA LEU A 132 -4.01 6.16 -12.20
C LEU A 132 -5.08 6.00 -13.30
N GLU A 133 -6.14 5.25 -13.02
CA GLU A 133 -7.30 5.07 -13.92
C GLU A 133 -8.02 6.38 -14.20
N SER A 134 -8.16 7.23 -13.18
CA SER A 134 -8.78 8.55 -13.35
C SER A 134 -7.87 9.54 -14.09
N ARG A 135 -6.55 9.44 -13.90
CA ARG A 135 -5.55 10.38 -14.42
C ARG A 135 -5.10 10.05 -15.85
N TYR A 136 -4.99 8.77 -16.20
CA TYR A 136 -4.51 8.27 -17.48
C TYR A 136 -5.54 7.35 -18.18
N PRO A 137 -6.79 7.80 -18.36
CA PRO A 137 -7.85 6.95 -18.90
C PRO A 137 -7.54 6.46 -20.32
N ASP A 138 -6.93 7.31 -21.16
CA ASP A 138 -6.61 6.97 -22.54
C ASP A 138 -5.54 5.88 -22.64
N ILE A 139 -4.49 5.97 -21.81
CA ILE A 139 -3.39 4.98 -21.77
C ILE A 139 -3.93 3.62 -21.32
N ILE A 140 -4.80 3.62 -20.30
CA ILE A 140 -5.36 2.39 -19.74
C ILE A 140 -6.41 1.78 -20.68
N ALA A 141 -7.20 2.61 -21.36
CA ALA A 141 -8.14 2.14 -22.38
C ALA A 141 -7.42 1.51 -23.57
N GLU A 142 -6.35 2.15 -24.08
CA GLU A 142 -5.53 1.60 -25.16
C GLU A 142 -4.89 0.26 -24.75
N HIS A 143 -4.38 0.18 -23.52
CA HIS A 143 -3.79 -1.04 -22.98
C HIS A 143 -4.82 -2.18 -22.84
N THR A 144 -6.04 -1.85 -22.38
CA THR A 144 -7.10 -2.82 -22.14
C THR A 144 -7.74 -3.32 -23.44
N HIS A 145 -7.72 -2.50 -24.50
CA HIS A 145 -8.31 -2.80 -25.81
C HIS A 145 -7.81 -4.13 -26.38
N ILE A 146 -6.51 -4.41 -26.27
CA ILE A 146 -5.89 -5.66 -26.78
C ILE A 146 -6.56 -6.90 -26.15
N PHE A 147 -6.83 -6.84 -24.84
CA PHE A 147 -7.46 -7.95 -24.12
C PHE A 147 -8.97 -8.05 -24.41
N MET A 148 -9.62 -6.93 -24.71
CA MET A 148 -11.01 -6.94 -25.18
C MET A 148 -11.13 -7.64 -26.53
N GLU A 149 -10.25 -7.32 -27.50
CA GLU A 149 -10.21 -8.00 -28.80
C GLU A 149 -9.96 -9.52 -28.65
N GLN A 150 -9.02 -9.92 -27.80
CA GLN A 150 -8.74 -11.34 -27.52
C GLN A 150 -9.95 -12.08 -26.92
N MET A 151 -10.69 -11.42 -26.02
CA MET A 151 -11.91 -11.99 -25.43
C MET A 151 -13.06 -12.07 -26.44
N GLU A 152 -13.21 -11.05 -27.30
CA GLU A 152 -14.20 -11.06 -28.38
C GLU A 152 -13.92 -12.21 -29.36
N GLU A 153 -12.67 -12.38 -29.79
CA GLU A 153 -12.26 -13.51 -30.64
C GLU A 153 -12.51 -14.87 -29.99
N LEU A 154 -12.35 -14.98 -28.66
CA LEU A 154 -12.62 -16.20 -27.93
C LEU A 154 -14.13 -16.50 -27.86
N GLU A 155 -14.94 -15.46 -27.65
CA GLU A 155 -16.41 -15.59 -27.61
C GLU A 155 -16.97 -16.01 -28.98
N GLU A 156 -16.40 -15.50 -30.09
CA GLU A 156 -16.75 -15.95 -31.44
C GLU A 156 -16.47 -17.45 -31.67
N LYS A 157 -15.45 -18.00 -31.00
CA LYS A 157 -15.05 -19.40 -31.11
C LYS A 157 -15.79 -20.32 -30.15
N LYS A 158 -16.58 -19.79 -29.22
CA LYS A 158 -17.22 -20.53 -28.11
C LYS A 158 -18.03 -21.75 -28.56
N ASP A 159 -18.77 -21.64 -29.66
CA ASP A 159 -19.58 -22.75 -30.19
C ASP A 159 -18.76 -23.80 -30.94
N THR A 160 -17.49 -23.51 -31.23
CA THR A 160 -16.58 -24.37 -32.01
C THR A 160 -15.54 -25.09 -31.15
N ILE A 161 -15.34 -24.63 -29.91
CA ILE A 161 -14.39 -25.20 -28.96
C ILE A 161 -15.11 -25.88 -27.78
N ARG A 162 -14.40 -26.73 -27.04
CA ARG A 162 -14.97 -27.35 -25.85
C ARG A 162 -14.98 -26.35 -24.69
N GLU A 163 -15.95 -26.49 -23.80
CA GLU A 163 -16.11 -25.63 -22.62
C GLU A 163 -14.82 -25.53 -21.78
N TYR A 164 -14.09 -26.64 -21.57
CA TYR A 164 -12.83 -26.58 -20.83
C TYR A 164 -11.73 -25.80 -21.58
N GLU A 165 -11.72 -25.81 -22.91
CA GLU A 165 -10.74 -25.09 -23.74
C GLU A 165 -11.04 -23.59 -23.73
N TYR A 166 -12.33 -23.24 -23.73
CA TYR A 166 -12.79 -21.87 -23.51
C TYR A 166 -12.33 -21.36 -22.14
N LEU A 167 -12.59 -22.12 -21.07
CA LEU A 167 -12.21 -21.70 -19.71
C LEU A 167 -10.70 -21.53 -19.55
N ILE A 168 -9.89 -22.43 -20.13
CA ILE A 168 -8.43 -22.30 -20.09
C ILE A 168 -7.99 -21.00 -20.80
N GLN A 169 -8.48 -20.75 -22.02
CA GLN A 169 -8.10 -19.56 -22.78
C GLN A 169 -8.58 -18.27 -22.10
N ALA A 170 -9.80 -18.25 -21.57
CA ALA A 170 -10.33 -17.09 -20.85
C ALA A 170 -9.50 -16.79 -19.59
N ASN A 171 -9.12 -17.82 -18.83
CA ASN A 171 -8.25 -17.65 -17.66
C ASN A 171 -6.86 -17.15 -18.06
N THR A 172 -6.28 -17.67 -19.15
CA THR A 172 -4.98 -17.19 -19.67
C THR A 172 -5.06 -15.71 -20.04
N ILE A 173 -6.09 -15.28 -20.76
CA ILE A 173 -6.27 -13.85 -21.12
C ILE A 173 -6.43 -13.00 -19.85
N ALA A 174 -7.18 -13.49 -18.85
CA ALA A 174 -7.36 -12.77 -17.58
C ALA A 174 -6.06 -12.64 -16.76
N GLU A 175 -5.24 -13.70 -16.70
CA GLU A 175 -3.93 -13.69 -16.04
C GLU A 175 -2.96 -12.76 -16.76
N GLU A 176 -2.88 -12.84 -18.09
CA GLU A 176 -2.05 -11.96 -18.91
C GLU A 176 -2.46 -10.49 -18.75
N LYS A 177 -3.77 -10.19 -18.76
CA LYS A 177 -4.30 -8.85 -18.50
C LYS A 177 -3.84 -8.33 -17.15
N LYS A 178 -4.03 -9.11 -16.08
CA LYS A 178 -3.64 -8.73 -14.71
C LYS A 178 -2.14 -8.42 -14.59
N ASP A 179 -1.30 -9.31 -15.11
CA ASP A 179 0.16 -9.11 -15.08
C ASP A 179 0.59 -7.89 -15.90
N SER A 180 -0.10 -7.65 -17.03
CA SER A 180 0.15 -6.51 -17.90
C SER A 180 -0.29 -5.19 -17.25
N GLU A 181 -1.45 -5.16 -16.61
CA GLU A 181 -1.95 -4.01 -15.83
C GLU A 181 -1.01 -3.66 -14.67
N GLN A 182 -0.55 -4.66 -13.91
CA GLN A 182 0.44 -4.41 -12.84
C GLN A 182 1.74 -3.79 -13.38
N ARG A 183 2.23 -4.25 -14.53
CA ARG A 183 3.41 -3.64 -15.19
C ARG A 183 3.14 -2.20 -15.60
N LEU A 184 1.97 -1.92 -16.18
CA LEU A 184 1.57 -0.57 -16.55
C LEU A 184 1.48 0.34 -15.32
N TYR A 185 0.80 -0.09 -14.26
CA TYR A 185 0.68 0.70 -13.03
C TYR A 185 2.03 0.98 -12.39
N ARG A 186 2.94 -0.01 -12.35
CA ARG A 186 4.33 0.21 -11.91
C ARG A 186 5.03 1.26 -12.76
N GLN A 187 4.92 1.17 -14.09
CA GLN A 187 5.55 2.13 -15.00
C GLN A 187 5.01 3.55 -14.81
N LEU A 188 3.68 3.71 -14.72
CA LEU A 188 3.05 5.01 -14.47
C LEU A 188 3.47 5.58 -13.11
N THR A 189 3.56 4.73 -12.09
CA THR A 189 4.06 5.09 -10.76
C THR A 189 5.51 5.58 -10.83
N LYS A 190 6.39 4.86 -11.56
CA LYS A 190 7.78 5.28 -11.76
C LYS A 190 7.88 6.66 -12.40
N ASN A 191 7.06 6.93 -13.42
CA ASN A 191 7.09 8.22 -14.11
C ASN A 191 6.67 9.36 -13.17
N ILE A 192 5.60 9.17 -12.38
CA ILE A 192 5.15 10.18 -11.40
C ILE A 192 6.19 10.42 -10.31
N VAL A 193 6.92 9.39 -9.88
CA VAL A 193 7.95 9.52 -8.85
C VAL A 193 9.26 10.11 -9.39
N ALA A 194 9.50 10.03 -10.70
CA ALA A 194 10.71 10.52 -11.35
C ALA A 194 10.65 12.00 -11.79
N ASP A 195 9.45 12.51 -12.06
CA ASP A 195 9.17 13.93 -12.38
C ASP A 195 9.14 14.82 -11.13
#